data_AF-A0A1F7WKQ8-F1
#
_entry.id   AF-A0A1F7WKQ8-F1
#
_cell.length_a   1.000
_cell.length_b   1.000
_cell.length_c   1.000
_cell.angle_alpha   90.00
_cell.angle_beta   90.00
_cell.angle_gamma   90.00
#
_symmetry.space_group_name_H-M   'P 1'
#
loop_
_entity.id
_entity.type
_entity.pdbx_description
1 polymer ?
#
loop_
_entity_poly.entity_id
_entity_poly.type
_entity_poly.pdbx_seq_one_letter_code
_entity_poly.pdbx_strand_id
1 'polypeptide(L)' 'MGQRDIIDFLKRSRSKWFNASEIASKLNLSVGSVLACLRRLRKSKLIDFRSQMTKAGMVYKNVFVYKFRKPK' A
#
# COMPACT_ATOMS: atom_id res chain seq x y z
N MET A 1 2.13 6.19 16.02
CA MET A 1 2.95 5.08 15.46
C MET A 1 2.13 4.40 14.38
N GLY A 2 2.68 4.03 13.22
CA GLY A 2 1.89 3.51 12.09
C GLY A 2 2.40 3.93 10.71
N GLN A 3 2.47 5.24 10.41
CA GLN A 3 2.91 5.72 9.08
C GLN A 3 4.39 5.39 8.81
N ARG A 4 5.26 5.48 9.82
CA ARG A 4 6.70 5.18 9.69
C ARG A 4 6.93 3.69 9.44
N ASP A 5 6.18 2.83 10.13
CA ASP A 5 6.24 1.37 10.01
C ASP A 5 5.77 0.89 8.63
N ILE A 6 4.69 1.49 8.10
CA ILE A 6 4.21 1.21 6.73
C ILE A 6 5.25 1.63 5.69
N ILE A 7 5.86 2.79 5.84
CA ILE A 7 6.94 3.23 4.94
C ILE A 7 8.12 2.25 5.03
N ASP A 8 8.55 1.88 6.23
CA ASP A 8 9.69 0.97 6.41
C ASP A 8 9.43 -0.41 5.79
N PHE A 9 8.23 -0.97 6.00
CA PHE A 9 7.80 -2.22 5.38
C PHE A 9 7.82 -2.15 3.84
N LEU A 10 7.24 -1.10 3.26
CA LEU A 10 7.24 -0.91 1.81
C LEU A 10 8.66 -0.65 1.28
N LYS A 11 9.52 0.03 2.06
CA LYS A 11 10.94 0.26 1.74
C LYS A 11 11.77 -1.02 1.79
N ARG A 12 11.47 -1.98 2.67
CA ARG A 12 12.10 -3.30 2.67
C ARG A 12 11.63 -4.14 1.49
N SER A 13 10.38 -3.95 1.09
CA SER A 13 9.73 -4.75 0.05
C SER A 13 9.59 -4.01 -1.29
N ARG A 14 10.62 -3.26 -1.72
CA ARG A 14 10.57 -2.35 -2.89
C ARG A 14 10.27 -3.01 -4.22
N SER A 15 10.30 -4.34 -4.32
CA SER A 15 10.02 -5.04 -5.58
C SER A 15 8.54 -5.40 -5.72
N LYS A 16 7.87 -5.69 -4.59
CA LYS A 16 6.53 -6.27 -4.55
C LYS A 16 5.45 -5.20 -4.33
N TRP A 17 4.25 -5.52 -4.81
CA TRP A 17 3.04 -4.74 -4.57
C TRP A 17 2.25 -5.41 -3.45
N PHE A 18 1.72 -4.63 -2.52
CA PHE A 18 0.92 -5.15 -1.41
C PHE A 18 -0.43 -4.44 -1.33
N ASN A 19 -1.48 -5.16 -1.01
CA ASN A 19 -2.77 -4.55 -0.68
C ASN A 19 -2.79 -4.10 0.81
N ALA A 20 -3.82 -3.33 1.19
CA ALA A 20 -3.93 -2.81 2.55
C ALA A 20 -4.09 -3.92 3.61
N SER A 21 -4.75 -5.03 3.27
CA SER A 21 -4.94 -6.18 4.18
C SER A 21 -3.63 -6.94 4.43
N GLU A 22 -2.79 -7.10 3.42
CA GLU A 22 -1.47 -7.73 3.55
C GLU A 22 -0.55 -6.90 4.44
N ILE A 23 -0.52 -5.57 4.23
CA ILE A 23 0.27 -4.64 5.05
C ILE A 23 -0.24 -4.67 6.50
N ALA A 24 -1.55 -4.65 6.69
CA ALA A 24 -2.20 -4.74 8.00
C ALA A 24 -1.82 -6.03 8.73
N SER A 25 -1.92 -7.18 8.06
CA SER A 25 -1.53 -8.47 8.61
C SER A 25 -0.03 -8.54 8.95
N LYS A 26 0.84 -8.00 8.08
CA LYS A 26 2.29 -8.00 8.32
C LYS A 26 2.73 -7.08 9.46
N LEU A 27 2.00 -5.98 9.68
CA LEU A 27 2.31 -5.01 10.72
C LEU A 27 1.48 -5.20 12.00
N ASN A 28 0.58 -6.19 12.04
CA ASN A 28 -0.42 -6.35 13.11
C ASN A 28 -1.20 -5.06 13.40
N LEU A 29 -1.59 -4.34 12.34
CA LEU A 29 -2.37 -3.11 12.42
C LEU A 29 -3.78 -3.32 11.86
N SER A 30 -4.73 -2.50 12.31
CA SER A 30 -6.06 -2.48 11.69
C SER A 30 -5.98 -1.97 10.24
N VAL A 31 -6.70 -2.65 9.33
CA VAL A 31 -6.80 -2.27 7.91
C VAL A 31 -7.24 -0.81 7.75
N GLY A 32 -8.16 -0.33 8.59
CA GLY A 32 -8.61 1.07 8.56
C GLY A 32 -7.49 2.07 8.85
N SER A 33 -6.63 1.75 9.83
CA SER A 33 -5.47 2.59 10.18
C SER A 33 -4.43 2.59 9.06
N VAL A 34 -4.20 1.44 8.44
CA VAL A 34 -3.33 1.29 7.27
C VAL A 34 -3.86 2.09 6.09
N LEU A 35 -5.16 2.00 5.79
CA LEU A 35 -5.79 2.79 4.72
C LEU A 35 -5.68 4.30 4.95
N ALA A 36 -5.90 4.77 6.19
CA ALA A 36 -5.74 6.18 6.54
C ALA A 36 -4.29 6.66 6.30
N CYS A 37 -3.30 5.85 6.71
CA CYS A 37 -1.89 6.14 6.46
C CYS A 37 -1.55 6.13 4.95
N LEU A 38 -1.98 5.10 4.22
CA LEU A 38 -1.74 4.99 2.78
C LEU A 38 -2.37 6.16 2.01
N ARG A 39 -3.57 6.62 2.38
CA ARG A 39 -4.18 7.82 1.79
C ARG A 39 -3.30 9.07 1.97
N ARG A 40 -2.68 9.25 3.15
CA ARG A 40 -1.73 10.35 3.40
C ARG A 40 -0.46 10.20 2.57
N LEU A 41 0.11 8.99 2.54
CA LEU A 41 1.32 8.70 1.75
C LEU A 41 1.13 8.90 0.25
N ARG A 42 -0.06 8.59 -0.28
CA ARG A 42 -0.45 8.91 -1.67
C ARG A 42 -0.42 10.41 -1.93
N LYS A 43 -0.99 11.21 -1.02
CA LYS A 43 -0.97 12.69 -1.13
C LYS A 43 0.45 13.23 -1.12
N SER A 44 1.32 12.67 -0.27
CA SER A 44 2.75 13.02 -0.21
C SER A 44 3.58 12.46 -1.37
N LYS A 45 2.99 11.71 -2.31
CA LYS A 45 3.67 11.08 -3.46
C LYS A 45 4.89 10.21 -3.09
N LEU A 46 4.89 9.66 -1.86
CA LEU A 46 5.95 8.79 -1.32
C LEU A 46 5.77 7.32 -1.70
N ILE A 47 4.55 6.93 -2.12
CA ILE A 47 4.21 5.58 -2.53
C ILE A 47 3.50 5.61 -3.87
N ASP A 48 3.77 4.60 -4.69
CA ASP A 48 3.02 4.32 -5.91
C ASP A 48 1.82 3.44 -5.56
N PHE A 49 0.70 3.68 -6.24
CA PHE A 49 -0.51 2.89 -6.09
C PHE A 49 -1.10 2.59 -7.47
N ARG A 50 -1.74 1.43 -7.61
CA ARG A 50 -2.53 1.09 -8.80
C ARG A 50 -3.74 0.24 -8.41
N SER A 51 -4.77 0.27 -9.25
CA SER A 51 -5.91 -0.64 -9.11
C SER A 51 -5.49 -2.06 -9.50
N GLN A 52 -5.99 -3.05 -8.76
CA GLN A 52 -5.75 -4.45 -9.10
C GLN A 52 -6.72 -4.89 -10.21
N MET A 53 -6.18 -5.22 -11.39
CA MET A 53 -6.92 -5.90 -12.45
C MET A 53 -6.83 -7.42 -12.27
N THR A 54 -7.96 -8.12 -12.44
CA THR A 54 -7.96 -9.58 -12.59
C THR A 54 -7.67 -9.99 -14.04
N LYS A 55 -7.23 -11.25 -14.22
CA LYS A 55 -7.00 -11.87 -15.52
C LYS A 55 -8.25 -11.88 -16.43
N ALA A 56 -9.45 -11.69 -15.87
CA ALA A 56 -10.71 -11.63 -16.61
C ALA A 56 -11.09 -10.20 -17.07
N GLY A 57 -10.18 -9.22 -16.98
CA GLY A 57 -10.46 -7.83 -17.36
C GLY A 57 -11.32 -7.04 -16.37
N MET A 58 -11.78 -7.68 -15.27
CA MET A 58 -12.51 -6.99 -14.20
C MET A 58 -11.53 -6.31 -13.24
N VAL A 59 -11.68 -4.99 -13.10
CA VAL A 59 -11.03 -4.20 -12.05
C VAL A 59 -11.80 -4.40 -10.76
N TYR A 60 -11.15 -4.87 -9.69
CA TYR A 60 -11.78 -4.85 -8.38
C TYR A 60 -12.03 -3.38 -7.99
N LYS A 61 -13.29 -2.95 -8.00
CA LYS A 61 -13.69 -1.64 -7.48
C LYS A 61 -13.15 -1.52 -6.05
N ASN A 62 -12.38 -0.47 -5.79
CA ASN A 62 -11.78 -0.12 -4.49
C ASN A 62 -10.63 -1.00 -3.97
N VAL A 63 -10.09 -1.93 -4.75
CA VAL A 63 -8.87 -2.67 -4.34
C VAL A 63 -7.64 -2.05 -4.99
N PHE A 64 -6.85 -1.39 -4.15
CA PHE A 64 -5.57 -0.80 -4.54
C PHE A 64 -4.43 -1.62 -3.98
N VAL A 65 -3.39 -1.75 -4.80
CA VAL A 65 -2.09 -2.26 -4.37
C VAL A 65 -1.09 -1.12 -4.33
N TYR A 66 -0.15 -1.22 -3.39
CA TYR A 66 0.76 -0.16 -2.99
C TYR A 66 2.20 -0.65 -3.07
N LYS A 67 3.10 0.25 -3.44
CA LYS A 67 4.53 0.00 -3.56
C LYS A 67 5.32 1.25 -3.14
N PHE A 68 6.50 1.06 -2.55
CA PHE A 68 7.36 2.20 -2.25
C PHE A 68 7.89 2.84 -3.53
N ARG A 69 7.71 4.15 -3.66
CA ARG A 69 8.25 4.91 -4.79
C ARG A 69 9.75 5.10 -4.57
N LYS A 70 10.58 4.65 -5.51
CA LYS A 70 12.02 4.91 -5.43
C LYS A 70 12.26 6.43 -5.53
N PRO A 71 13.05 7.03 -4.63
CA PRO A 71 13.57 8.38 -4.89
C PRO A 71 14.36 8.33 -6.20
N LYS A 72 14.11 9.31 -7.07
CA LYS A 72 14.79 9.48 -8.35
C LYS A 72 16.22 9.94 -8.12
#